data_AF-A0A5X1B2P9-F1
#
_entry.id   AF-A0A5X1B2P9-F1
#
_cell.length_a   1.000
_cell.length_b   1.000
_cell.length_c   1.000
_cell.angle_alpha   90.00
_cell.angle_beta   90.00
_cell.angle_gamma   90.00
#
_symmetry.space_group_name_H-M   'P 1'
#
loop_
_entity.id
_entity.type
_entity.pdbx_description
1 polymer ?
#
loop_
_entity_poly.entity_id
_entity_poly.type
_entity_poly.pdbx_seq_one_letter_code
_entity_poly.pdbx_strand_id
1 'polypeptide(L)'
;TVSYPTADDATDELAETTTLTIGTGSGTGTIIDTDLPPVISITASGDATEGAGDAIVFSIDQTGLSDRATTVIVTLNLTDAEAADIASIVLTNADGTTQTLTVAQATAGVTVSIPAGTELADMPSFSITPTQDAIYEISETIGMSLS
;
A
#
# COMPACT_ATOMS: atom_id res chain seq x y z
N THR A 1 5.47 -45.48 2.62
CA THR A 1 4.71 -44.22 2.65
C THR A 1 5.59 -43.14 2.05
N VAL A 2 5.00 -42.20 1.31
CA VAL A 2 5.69 -41.02 0.78
C VAL A 2 5.14 -39.82 1.54
N SER A 3 6.01 -38.93 2.02
CA SER A 3 5.66 -37.70 2.71
C SER A 3 6.15 -36.50 1.90
N TYR A 4 5.31 -35.48 1.77
CA TYR A 4 5.72 -34.17 1.27
C TYR A 4 6.15 -33.33 2.46
N PRO A 5 7.37 -32.77 2.48
CA PRO A 5 7.74 -31.79 3.49
C PRO A 5 6.92 -30.51 3.26
N THR A 6 6.42 -29.92 4.34
CA THR A 6 5.91 -28.55 4.36
C THR A 6 6.96 -27.65 4.97
N ALA A 7 7.05 -26.41 4.51
CA ALA A 7 7.72 -25.34 5.23
C ALA A 7 6.66 -24.59 6.01
N ASP A 8 6.96 -24.28 7.27
CA ASP A 8 6.16 -23.35 8.07
C ASP A 8 6.87 -22.00 7.99
N ASP A 9 6.17 -20.96 7.56
CA ASP A 9 6.69 -19.60 7.56
C ASP A 9 5.68 -18.61 8.14
N ALA A 10 5.61 -17.40 7.61
CA ALA A 10 4.76 -16.33 8.15
C ALA A 10 4.00 -15.57 7.04
N THR A 11 4.01 -16.11 5.83
CA THR A 11 3.38 -15.51 4.65
C THR A 11 1.94 -16.00 4.55
N ASP A 12 0.98 -15.09 4.46
CA ASP A 12 -0.40 -15.48 4.16
C ASP A 12 -0.51 -16.03 2.74
N GLU A 13 -0.94 -17.29 2.62
CA GLU A 13 -0.90 -18.09 1.40
C GLU A 13 -2.28 -18.74 1.09
N LEU A 14 -2.41 -19.29 -0.12
CA LEU A 14 -3.61 -20.04 -0.53
C LEU A 14 -3.30 -21.53 -0.51
N ALA A 15 -4.11 -22.32 0.18
CA ALA A 15 -3.96 -23.77 0.25
C ALA A 15 -3.49 -24.45 -1.07
N GLU A 16 -2.32 -25.07 -1.02
CA GLU A 16 -1.66 -25.70 -2.16
C GLU A 16 -2.01 -27.17 -2.26
N THR A 17 -2.18 -27.67 -3.48
CA THR A 17 -2.40 -29.11 -3.72
C THR A 17 -1.20 -29.76 -4.38
N THR A 18 -0.79 -30.90 -3.86
CA THR A 18 0.24 -31.76 -4.48
C THR A 18 -0.36 -33.11 -4.86
N THR A 19 0.01 -33.62 -6.03
CA THR A 19 -0.44 -34.94 -6.51
C THR A 19 0.76 -35.84 -6.79
N LEU A 20 0.75 -37.03 -6.18
CA LEU A 20 1.73 -38.07 -6.43
C LEU A 20 1.10 -39.20 -7.24
N THR A 21 1.73 -39.56 -8.35
CA THR A 21 1.32 -40.68 -9.20
C THR A 21 2.38 -41.77 -9.20
N ILE A 22 1.99 -43.02 -8.95
CA ILE A 22 2.85 -44.20 -8.99
C ILE A 22 2.18 -45.26 -9.86
N GLY A 23 2.74 -45.53 -11.04
CA GLY A 23 2.10 -46.41 -12.03
C GLY A 23 0.75 -45.82 -12.47
N THR A 24 -0.34 -46.55 -12.20
CA THR A 24 -1.73 -46.10 -12.47
C THR A 24 -2.46 -45.54 -11.24
N GLY A 25 -1.84 -45.56 -10.06
CA GLY A 25 -2.43 -45.02 -8.83
C GLY A 25 -2.03 -43.55 -8.62
N SER A 26 -2.94 -42.75 -8.06
CA SER A 26 -2.67 -41.37 -7.64
C SER A 26 -3.14 -41.11 -6.21
N GLY A 27 -2.51 -40.15 -5.55
CA GLY A 27 -2.94 -39.58 -4.28
C GLY A 27 -2.71 -38.08 -4.26
N THR A 28 -3.67 -37.32 -3.75
CA THR A 28 -3.61 -35.86 -3.62
C THR A 28 -3.56 -35.50 -2.15
N GLY A 29 -2.65 -34.59 -1.78
CA GLY A 29 -2.59 -33.95 -0.48
C GLY A 29 -2.77 -32.44 -0.61
N THR A 30 -3.21 -31.79 0.46
CA THR A 30 -3.37 -30.34 0.55
C THR A 30 -2.52 -29.81 1.69
N ILE A 31 -1.80 -28.72 1.43
CA ILE A 31 -1.15 -27.90 2.45
C ILE A 31 -2.14 -26.79 2.78
N ILE A 32 -2.34 -26.55 4.07
CA ILE A 32 -3.31 -25.56 4.56
C ILE A 32 -2.49 -24.49 5.26
N ASP A 33 -2.59 -23.27 4.76
CA ASP A 33 -2.01 -22.10 5.41
C ASP A 33 -2.67 -21.86 6.78
N THR A 34 -1.84 -21.48 7.74
CA THR A 34 -2.26 -21.14 9.11
C THR A 34 -1.88 -19.73 9.53
N ASP A 35 -1.31 -18.94 8.61
CA ASP A 35 -0.95 -17.55 8.85
C ASP A 35 -2.17 -16.62 8.77
N LEU A 36 -2.03 -15.44 9.37
CA LEU A 36 -3.08 -14.44 9.39
C LEU A 36 -2.91 -13.48 8.22
N PRO A 37 -4.01 -13.10 7.52
CA PRO A 37 -3.94 -12.07 6.49
C PRO A 37 -3.37 -10.76 7.04
N PRO A 38 -2.51 -10.06 6.29
CA PRO A 38 -1.95 -8.80 6.74
C PRO A 38 -3.01 -7.71 6.88
N VAL A 39 -2.83 -6.85 7.87
CA VAL A 39 -3.63 -5.63 8.03
C VAL A 39 -2.91 -4.50 7.29
N ILE A 40 -3.63 -3.82 6.39
CA ILE A 40 -3.13 -2.66 5.67
C ILE A 40 -3.50 -1.38 6.44
N SER A 41 -2.55 -0.47 6.57
CA SER A 41 -2.75 0.84 7.20
C SER A 41 -2.10 1.96 6.40
N ILE A 42 -2.42 3.21 6.74
CA ILE A 42 -1.77 4.39 6.18
C ILE A 42 -1.38 5.34 7.32
N THR A 43 -0.16 5.87 7.27
CA THR A 43 0.36 6.78 8.28
C THR A 43 0.99 8.01 7.63
N ALA A 44 0.81 9.18 8.25
CA ALA A 44 1.47 10.42 7.82
C ALA A 44 2.79 10.58 8.57
N SER A 45 3.79 11.13 7.90
CA SER A 45 5.08 11.45 8.48
C SER A 45 5.63 12.76 7.96
N GLY A 46 6.31 13.49 8.85
CA GLY A 46 6.84 14.80 8.58
C GLY A 46 5.78 15.90 8.56
N ASP A 47 6.27 17.13 8.52
CA ASP A 47 5.52 18.33 8.21
C ASP A 47 6.13 18.93 6.95
N ALA A 48 5.36 19.75 6.22
CA ALA A 48 5.89 20.52 5.10
C ALA A 48 5.73 22.02 5.36
N THR A 49 6.71 22.79 4.89
CA THR A 49 6.70 24.24 4.91
C THR A 49 6.63 24.75 3.49
N GLU A 50 5.69 25.64 3.21
CA GLU A 50 5.61 26.31 1.91
C GLU A 50 6.96 26.88 1.47
N GLY A 51 7.30 26.65 0.20
CA GLY A 51 8.52 27.17 -0.41
C GLY A 51 9.82 26.51 0.08
N ALA A 52 9.79 25.67 1.12
CA ALA A 52 10.94 24.91 1.57
C ALA A 52 11.25 23.71 0.66
N GLY A 53 10.27 23.27 -0.13
CA GLY A 53 10.40 22.15 -1.07
C GLY A 53 10.39 20.78 -0.38
N ASP A 54 9.97 20.73 0.88
CA ASP A 54 9.64 19.50 1.59
C ASP A 54 8.21 19.03 1.26
N ALA A 55 7.83 17.88 1.80
CA ALA A 55 6.55 17.26 1.54
C ALA A 55 6.09 16.46 2.75
N ILE A 56 4.77 16.38 2.93
CA ILE A 56 4.16 15.42 3.86
C ILE A 56 4.12 14.07 3.14
N VAL A 57 4.63 13.03 3.79
CA VAL A 57 4.66 11.68 3.23
C VAL A 57 3.62 10.80 3.93
N PHE A 58 2.69 10.26 3.16
CA PHE A 58 1.74 9.26 3.59
C PHE A 58 2.19 7.87 3.12
N SER A 59 2.62 7.03 4.05
CA SER A 59 3.09 5.67 3.77
C SER A 59 1.98 4.67 3.99
N ILE A 60 1.78 3.76 3.02
CA ILE A 60 0.97 2.56 3.24
C ILE A 60 1.86 1.52 3.90
N ASP A 61 1.34 0.85 4.93
CA ASP A 61 2.03 -0.20 5.67
C ASP A 61 1.22 -1.50 5.66
N GLN A 62 1.89 -2.62 5.93
CA GLN A 62 1.26 -3.92 6.13
C GLN A 62 1.90 -4.67 7.31
N THR A 63 1.11 -5.43 8.07
CA THR A 63 1.60 -6.14 9.27
C THR A 63 2.35 -7.45 8.99
N GLY A 64 2.32 -7.94 7.75
CA GLY A 64 2.92 -9.21 7.33
C GLY A 64 3.00 -9.32 5.80
N LEU A 65 3.69 -10.34 5.30
CA LEU A 65 3.76 -10.63 3.87
C LEU A 65 2.55 -11.46 3.45
N SER A 66 2.13 -11.32 2.20
CA SER A 66 1.06 -12.15 1.62
C SER A 66 1.37 -12.45 0.17
N ASP A 67 1.08 -13.68 -0.25
CA ASP A 67 1.14 -14.13 -1.64
C ASP A 67 -0.12 -13.73 -2.44
N ARG A 68 -0.96 -12.90 -1.83
CA ARG A 68 -2.18 -12.39 -2.43
C ARG A 68 -2.00 -10.92 -2.80
N ALA A 69 -2.29 -10.61 -4.06
CA ALA A 69 -2.41 -9.22 -4.46
C ALA A 69 -3.60 -8.55 -3.75
N THR A 70 -3.38 -7.34 -3.27
CA THR A 70 -4.38 -6.52 -2.58
C THR A 70 -4.55 -5.18 -3.31
N THR A 71 -5.78 -4.67 -3.33
CA THR A 71 -6.09 -3.35 -3.87
C THR A 71 -6.80 -2.54 -2.80
N VAL A 72 -6.38 -1.30 -2.61
CA VAL A 72 -6.99 -0.35 -1.68
C VAL A 72 -7.37 0.94 -2.39
N ILE A 73 -8.31 1.69 -1.82
CA ILE A 73 -8.61 3.04 -2.27
C ILE A 73 -8.06 4.01 -1.22
N VAL A 74 -7.19 4.92 -1.66
CA VAL A 74 -6.64 5.99 -0.81
C VAL A 74 -7.25 7.32 -1.21
N THR A 75 -7.82 8.03 -0.23
CA THR A 75 -8.50 9.30 -0.45
C THR A 75 -7.83 10.43 0.33
N LEU A 76 -7.49 11.51 -0.36
CA LEU A 76 -7.03 12.75 0.26
C LEU A 76 -8.19 13.47 0.95
N ASN A 77 -7.98 13.85 2.20
CA ASN A 77 -8.84 14.69 3.00
C ASN A 77 -8.12 16.02 3.21
N LEU A 78 -8.63 17.09 2.60
CA LEU A 78 -8.02 18.41 2.72
C LEU A 78 -8.20 19.04 4.11
N THR A 79 -9.15 18.55 4.90
CA THR A 79 -9.47 19.09 6.24
C THR A 79 -9.68 20.60 6.24
N ASP A 80 -8.69 21.38 6.64
CA ASP A 80 -8.66 22.85 6.69
C ASP A 80 -7.87 23.50 5.54
N ALA A 81 -7.10 22.73 4.76
CA ALA A 81 -6.45 23.22 3.54
C ALA A 81 -7.43 23.33 2.37
N GLU A 82 -7.09 24.16 1.39
CA GLU A 82 -7.73 24.25 0.10
C GLU A 82 -6.93 23.56 -1.02
N ALA A 83 -7.58 23.38 -2.17
CA ALA A 83 -6.93 22.76 -3.31
C ALA A 83 -5.82 23.64 -3.93
N ALA A 84 -5.84 24.95 -3.68
CA ALA A 84 -4.83 25.89 -4.19
C ALA A 84 -3.50 25.72 -3.46
N ASP A 85 -3.54 25.24 -2.21
CA ASP A 85 -2.38 25.16 -1.31
C ASP A 85 -1.56 23.90 -1.59
N ILE A 86 -2.01 23.08 -2.54
CA ILE A 86 -1.32 21.85 -2.95
C ILE A 86 -0.62 22.06 -4.29
N ALA A 87 0.71 22.12 -4.26
CA ALA A 87 1.52 22.25 -5.47
C ALA A 87 1.60 20.94 -6.24
N SER A 88 1.78 19.82 -5.52
CA SER A 88 1.89 18.51 -6.16
C SER A 88 1.48 17.38 -5.23
N ILE A 89 0.95 16.32 -5.84
CA ILE A 89 0.69 15.03 -5.20
C ILE A 89 1.36 13.97 -6.08
N VAL A 90 2.23 13.17 -5.48
CA VAL A 90 2.95 12.09 -6.16
C VAL A 90 2.70 10.77 -5.45
N LEU A 91 2.08 9.81 -6.14
CA LEU A 91 2.02 8.42 -5.73
C LEU A 91 3.28 7.70 -6.21
N THR A 92 3.97 6.99 -5.32
CA THR A 92 4.99 5.99 -5.65
C THR A 92 4.35 4.61 -5.49
N ASN A 93 4.28 3.84 -6.57
CA ASN A 93 3.73 2.48 -6.57
C ASN A 93 4.76 1.48 -6.02
N ALA A 94 4.31 0.25 -5.78
CA ALA A 94 5.16 -0.81 -5.23
C ALA A 94 6.34 -1.22 -6.14
N ASP A 95 6.25 -0.96 -7.44
CA ASP A 95 7.35 -1.16 -8.39
C ASP A 95 8.33 0.03 -8.47
N GLY A 96 8.14 1.04 -7.61
CA GLY A 96 8.92 2.27 -7.59
C GLY A 96 8.55 3.29 -8.68
N THR A 97 7.58 2.98 -9.56
CA THR A 97 7.11 3.95 -10.54
C THR A 97 6.30 5.05 -9.87
N THR A 98 6.41 6.28 -10.39
CA THR A 98 5.69 7.43 -9.83
C THR A 98 4.57 7.90 -10.75
N GLN A 99 3.50 8.40 -10.14
CA GLN A 99 2.36 9.01 -10.80
C GLN A 99 2.03 10.35 -10.14
N THR A 100 2.02 11.42 -10.91
CA THR A 100 1.51 12.73 -10.46
C THR A 100 -0.01 12.74 -10.54
N LEU A 101 -0.64 13.17 -9.45
CA LEU A 101 -2.08 13.25 -9.30
C LEU A 101 -2.52 14.71 -9.16
N THR A 102 -3.68 15.02 -9.69
CA THR A 102 -4.39 16.27 -9.36
C THR A 102 -5.09 16.11 -8.02
N VAL A 103 -5.33 17.23 -7.32
CA VAL A 103 -6.12 17.24 -6.07
C VAL A 103 -7.48 16.57 -6.28
N ALA A 104 -8.16 16.86 -7.40
CA ALA A 104 -9.46 16.27 -7.71
C ALA A 104 -9.42 14.73 -7.83
N GLN A 105 -8.35 14.17 -8.42
CA GLN A 105 -8.16 12.72 -8.47
C GLN A 105 -7.91 12.15 -7.07
N ALA A 106 -7.06 12.79 -6.28
CA ALA A 106 -6.72 12.35 -4.93
C ALA A 106 -7.95 12.39 -3.98
N THR A 107 -8.78 13.43 -4.07
CA THR A 107 -10.01 13.54 -3.25
C THR A 107 -11.15 12.66 -3.73
N ALA A 108 -11.13 12.20 -4.99
CA ALA A 108 -12.12 11.24 -5.51
C ALA A 108 -11.83 9.79 -5.08
N GLY A 109 -10.60 9.54 -4.60
CA GLY A 109 -10.10 8.20 -4.29
C GLY A 109 -9.22 7.65 -5.40
N VAL A 110 -8.04 7.18 -5.03
CA VAL A 110 -7.03 6.60 -5.91
C VAL A 110 -6.94 5.12 -5.63
N THR A 111 -7.16 4.30 -6.66
CA THR A 111 -6.93 2.86 -6.58
C THR A 111 -5.44 2.58 -6.56
N VAL A 112 -4.95 1.96 -5.49
CA VAL A 112 -3.55 1.58 -5.32
C VAL A 112 -3.45 0.06 -5.30
N SER A 113 -2.58 -0.49 -6.15
CA SER A 113 -2.31 -1.93 -6.21
C SER A 113 -1.10 -2.27 -5.34
N ILE A 114 -1.24 -3.32 -4.54
CA ILE A 114 -0.18 -3.95 -3.75
C ILE A 114 -0.04 -5.38 -4.31
N PRO A 115 0.89 -5.64 -5.24
CA PRO A 115 1.12 -6.99 -5.76
C PRO A 115 1.45 -8.00 -4.65
N ALA A 116 1.17 -9.28 -4.93
CA ALA A 116 1.61 -10.39 -4.08
C ALA A 116 3.12 -10.32 -3.82
N GLY A 117 3.52 -10.60 -2.59
CA GLY A 117 4.93 -10.59 -2.18
C GLY A 117 5.58 -9.21 -2.11
N THR A 118 4.81 -8.11 -2.14
CA THR A 118 5.35 -6.76 -1.92
C THR A 118 5.96 -6.71 -0.52
N GLU A 119 7.25 -6.39 -0.39
CA GLU A 119 7.90 -6.24 0.92
C GLU A 119 7.53 -4.91 1.58
N LEU A 120 7.70 -4.79 2.91
CA LEU A 120 7.41 -3.55 3.63
C LEU A 120 8.19 -2.34 3.09
N ALA A 121 9.42 -2.56 2.61
CA ALA A 121 10.26 -1.51 2.04
C ALA A 121 9.76 -0.98 0.67
N ASP A 122 8.96 -1.78 -0.02
CA ASP A 122 8.42 -1.48 -1.35
C ASP A 122 6.95 -1.06 -1.29
N MET A 123 6.39 -0.82 -0.10
CA MET A 123 4.99 -0.43 0.01
C MET A 123 4.73 0.94 -0.63
N PRO A 124 3.57 1.14 -1.29
CA PRO A 124 3.25 2.41 -1.92
C PRO A 124 3.19 3.59 -0.94
N SER A 125 3.48 4.79 -1.44
CA SER A 125 3.41 6.03 -0.65
C SER A 125 2.92 7.21 -1.47
N PHE A 126 2.38 8.23 -0.79
CA PHE A 126 2.05 9.52 -1.37
C PHE A 126 2.95 10.60 -0.78
N SER A 127 3.42 11.51 -1.64
CA SER A 127 4.13 12.73 -1.24
C SER A 127 3.31 13.94 -1.66
N ILE A 128 3.04 14.84 -0.72
CA ILE A 128 2.28 16.07 -0.96
C ILE A 128 3.13 17.28 -0.60
N THR A 129 3.36 18.14 -1.58
CA THR A 129 4.12 19.38 -1.43
C THR A 129 3.15 20.57 -1.45
N PRO A 130 3.22 21.49 -0.48
CA PRO A 130 2.39 22.67 -0.46
C PRO A 130 2.84 23.73 -1.49
N THR A 131 1.92 24.57 -1.94
CA THR A 131 2.17 25.72 -2.81
C THR A 131 2.77 26.85 -2.01
N GLN A 132 3.90 27.41 -2.47
CA GLN A 132 4.31 28.72 -1.98
C GLN A 132 3.53 29.79 -2.72
N ASP A 133 2.72 30.55 -2.00
CA ASP A 133 2.09 31.74 -2.55
C ASP A 133 2.37 33.00 -1.70
N ALA A 134 1.61 34.08 -1.94
CA ALA A 134 1.79 35.38 -1.28
C ALA A 134 0.73 35.66 -0.21
N ILE A 135 -0.21 34.74 -0.01
CA ILE A 135 -1.26 34.82 0.99
C ILE A 135 -0.66 34.29 2.30
N TYR A 136 -0.95 34.99 3.39
CA TYR A 136 -0.55 34.49 4.70
C TYR A 136 -1.63 33.53 5.20
N GLU A 137 -1.23 32.30 5.45
CA GLU A 137 -2.07 31.25 6.00
C GLU A 137 -1.57 30.86 7.40
N ILE A 138 -2.49 30.32 8.20
CA ILE A 138 -2.10 29.65 9.44
C ILE A 138 -1.69 28.21 9.11
N SER A 139 -1.10 27.49 10.07
CA SER A 139 -0.83 26.07 9.85
C SER A 139 -2.12 25.30 9.60
N GLU A 140 -2.14 24.56 8.51
CA GLU A 140 -3.24 23.68 8.10
C GLU A 140 -2.83 22.23 8.25
N THR A 141 -3.83 21.36 8.27
CA THR A 141 -3.69 19.92 8.29
C THR A 141 -4.24 19.34 6.99
N ILE A 142 -3.66 18.23 6.56
CA ILE A 142 -4.24 17.34 5.56
C ILE A 142 -4.15 15.90 6.08
N GLY A 143 -5.02 15.02 5.59
CA GLY A 143 -5.02 13.60 5.96
C GLY A 143 -5.28 12.70 4.77
N MET A 144 -4.99 11.41 4.92
CA MET A 144 -5.43 10.38 3.98
C MET A 144 -6.14 9.24 4.71
N SER A 145 -7.15 8.69 4.05
CA SER A 145 -7.90 7.53 4.54
C SER A 145 -7.82 6.38 3.55
N LEU A 146 -7.81 5.16 4.08
CA LEU A 146 -7.77 3.92 3.34
C LEU A 146 -9.11 3.18 3.48
N SER A 147 -9.60 2.58 2.39
CA SER A 147 -10.80 1.73 2.35
C SER A 147 -10.66 0.57 1.38
#